data_AF-A0A962E3S6-F1
#
_entry.id   AF-A0A962E3S6-F1
#
_cell.length_a   1.000
_cell.length_b   1.000
_cell.length_c   1.000
_cell.angle_alpha   90.00
_cell.angle_beta   90.00
_cell.angle_gamma   90.00
#
_symmetry.space_group_name_H-M   'P 1'
#
loop_
_entity.id
_entity.type
_entity.pdbx_description
1 polymer ?
#
loop_
_entity_poly.entity_id
_entity_poly.type
_entity_poly.pdbx_seq_one_letter_code
_entity_poly.pdbx_strand_id
1 'polypeptide(L)'
;MVEAAVTDEFRNAIAEWLVKTGCLYMVAWGDQCSEWDDAVDWVNLEDTNFEEIPDDRFVMTTWHAQESLAESIWFAKHVALHPHVLLVW
;
A
#
# COMPACT_ATOMS: atom_id res chain seq x y z
N MET A 1 9.87 15.39 10.21
CA MET A 1 8.75 16.28 10.62
C MET A 1 7.67 16.09 9.58
N VAL A 2 6.45 15.74 9.98
CA VAL A 2 5.29 15.72 9.06
C VAL A 2 5.00 17.17 8.68
N GLU A 3 4.97 17.47 7.38
CA GLU A 3 4.84 18.84 6.89
C GLU A 3 3.38 19.32 6.84
N ALA A 4 2.43 18.38 6.70
CA ALA A 4 0.99 18.64 6.72
C ALA A 4 0.21 17.38 7.12
N ALA A 5 -0.94 17.55 7.75
CA ALA A 5 -1.88 16.46 7.97
C ALA A 5 -2.46 15.98 6.62
N VAL A 6 -2.62 14.67 6.49
CA VAL A 6 -3.26 14.05 5.33
C VAL A 6 -4.76 13.96 5.60
N THR A 7 -5.58 14.40 4.64
CA THR A 7 -7.04 14.22 4.74
C THR A 7 -7.45 12.87 4.16
N ASP A 8 -8.59 12.35 4.62
CA ASP A 8 -9.17 11.11 4.10
C ASP A 8 -9.41 11.19 2.59
N GLU A 9 -9.88 12.32 2.08
CA GLU A 9 -10.14 12.49 0.64
C GLU A 9 -8.86 12.36 -0.18
N PHE A 10 -7.75 12.95 0.27
CA PHE A 10 -6.48 12.83 -0.43
C PHE A 10 -5.94 11.41 -0.38
N ARG A 11 -5.97 10.78 0.79
CA ARG A 11 -5.51 9.40 0.96
C ARG A 11 -6.32 8.43 0.09
N ASN A 12 -7.65 8.55 0.09
CA ASN A 12 -8.52 7.72 -0.72
C ASN A 12 -8.28 7.93 -2.22
N ALA A 13 -8.04 9.17 -2.65
CA ALA A 13 -7.69 9.46 -4.05
C ALA A 13 -6.36 8.80 -4.47
N ILE A 14 -5.36 8.76 -3.58
CA ILE A 14 -4.09 8.05 -3.84
C ILE A 14 -4.29 6.54 -3.83
N ALA A 15 -5.06 6.00 -2.88
CA ALA A 15 -5.38 4.56 -2.82
C ALA A 15 -6.09 4.09 -4.10
N GLU A 16 -7.10 4.85 -4.56
CA GLU A 16 -7.76 4.63 -5.85
C GLU A 16 -6.78 4.63 -7.01
N TRP A 17 -5.87 5.61 -7.05
CA TRP A 17 -4.87 5.71 -8.10
C TRP A 17 -3.91 4.51 -8.11
N LEU A 18 -3.44 4.07 -6.94
CA LEU A 18 -2.55 2.90 -6.82
C LEU A 18 -3.21 1.63 -7.35
N VAL A 19 -4.45 1.34 -6.91
CA VAL A 19 -5.18 0.14 -7.36
C VAL A 19 -5.46 0.21 -8.87
N LYS A 20 -5.99 1.33 -9.37
CA LYS A 20 -6.35 1.50 -10.79
C LYS A 20 -5.15 1.47 -11.74
N THR A 21 -3.94 1.78 -11.25
CA THR A 21 -2.71 1.74 -12.06
C THR A 21 -2.01 0.39 -12.02
N GLY A 22 -2.55 -0.60 -11.31
CA GLY A 22 -2.00 -1.95 -11.24
C GLY A 22 -0.86 -2.10 -10.25
N CYS A 23 -0.85 -1.31 -9.17
CA CYS A 23 0.02 -1.60 -8.02
C CYS A 23 -0.28 -3.00 -7.48
N LEU A 24 0.75 -3.78 -7.16
CA LEU A 24 0.62 -5.12 -6.57
C LEU A 24 1.25 -5.23 -5.18
N TYR A 25 2.01 -4.20 -4.77
CA TYR A 25 2.63 -4.15 -3.47
C TYR A 25 2.80 -2.70 -3.02
N MET A 26 2.26 -2.36 -1.87
CA MET A 26 2.40 -1.04 -1.26
C MET A 26 3.06 -1.16 0.12
N VAL A 27 4.07 -0.33 0.35
CA VAL A 27 4.78 -0.22 1.64
C VAL A 27 4.51 1.18 2.18
N ALA A 28 3.81 1.27 3.31
CA ALA A 28 3.54 2.51 4.02
C ALA A 28 4.56 2.72 5.15
N TRP A 29 5.01 3.95 5.32
CA TRP A 29 5.92 4.33 6.42
C TRP A 29 5.56 5.71 6.96
N GLY A 30 5.74 5.89 8.27
CA GLY A 30 5.59 7.17 8.94
C GLY A 30 4.39 7.22 9.89
N ASP A 31 4.03 8.43 10.29
CA ASP A 31 2.89 8.65 11.19
C ASP A 31 1.59 8.24 10.52
N GLN A 32 0.73 7.52 11.25
CA GLN A 32 -0.57 7.02 10.76
C GLN A 32 -0.44 6.21 9.45
N CYS A 33 0.72 5.56 9.22
CA CYS A 33 0.93 4.80 8.00
C CYS A 33 -0.03 3.62 7.86
N SER A 34 -0.56 3.08 8.97
CA SER A 34 -1.57 2.01 8.98
C SER A 34 -2.89 2.42 8.29
N GLU A 35 -3.17 3.72 8.25
CA GLU A 35 -4.40 4.20 7.60
C GLU A 35 -4.28 4.16 6.07
N TRP A 36 -3.06 4.06 5.53
CA TRP A 36 -2.83 3.94 4.08
C TRP A 36 -3.07 2.53 3.57
N ASP A 37 -2.66 1.49 4.29
CA ASP A 37 -3.00 0.11 3.96
C ASP A 37 -4.50 -0.13 4.08
N ASP A 38 -5.15 0.35 5.15
CA ASP A 38 -6.61 0.30 5.28
C ASP A 38 -7.32 0.91 4.05
N ALA A 39 -6.86 2.08 3.59
CA ALA A 39 -7.45 2.75 2.42
C ALA A 39 -7.24 1.96 1.11
N VAL A 40 -6.05 1.38 0.91
CA VAL A 40 -5.75 0.57 -0.28
C VAL A 40 -6.54 -0.73 -0.28
N ASP A 41 -6.61 -1.42 0.86
CA ASP A 41 -7.38 -2.65 1.03
C ASP A 41 -8.87 -2.40 0.75
N TRP A 42 -9.41 -1.28 1.26
CA TRP A 42 -10.80 -0.89 1.02
C TRP A 42 -11.09 -0.64 -0.47
N VAL A 43 -10.22 0.11 -1.15
CA VAL A 43 -10.36 0.34 -2.60
C VAL A 43 -10.23 -0.97 -3.38
N ASN A 44 -9.33 -1.88 -3.00
CA ASN A 44 -9.15 -3.15 -3.70
C ASN A 44 -10.40 -4.03 -3.58
N LEU A 45 -11.08 -4.00 -2.42
CA LEU A 45 -12.40 -4.62 -2.21
C LEU A 45 -13.50 -3.93 -3.03
N GLU A 46 -13.56 -2.60 -3.04
CA GLU A 46 -14.58 -1.86 -3.81
C GLU A 46 -14.44 -2.10 -5.32
N ASP A 47 -13.21 -2.16 -5.83
CA ASP A 47 -12.89 -2.41 -7.26
C ASP A 47 -13.26 -3.83 -7.73
N THR A 48 -13.48 -4.76 -6.78
CA THR A 48 -14.03 -6.10 -7.05
C THR A 48 -15.49 -6.24 -6.60
N ASN A 49 -16.16 -5.14 -6.22
CA ASN A 49 -17.51 -5.17 -5.67
C ASN A 49 -17.64 -6.14 -4.47
N PHE A 50 -16.60 -6.18 -3.63
CA PHE A 50 -16.47 -7.06 -2.46
C PHE A 50 -16.51 -8.56 -2.79
N GLU A 51 -16.25 -8.93 -4.05
CA GLU A 51 -16.00 -10.32 -4.45
C GLU A 51 -14.52 -10.69 -4.27
N GLU A 52 -14.19 -11.96 -4.51
CA GLU A 52 -12.81 -12.46 -4.43
C GLU A 52 -11.88 -11.65 -5.35
N ILE A 53 -10.77 -11.17 -4.79
CA ILE A 53 -9.79 -10.38 -5.53
C ILE A 53 -8.87 -11.34 -6.29
N PRO A 54 -8.77 -11.23 -7.63
CA PRO A 54 -7.84 -12.05 -8.40
C PRO A 54 -6.39 -11.86 -7.94
N ASP A 55 -5.61 -12.95 -7.91
CA ASP A 55 -4.20 -12.93 -7.47
C ASP A 55 -3.32 -11.92 -8.23
N ASP A 56 -3.66 -11.59 -9.48
CA ASP A 56 -2.95 -10.61 -10.32
C ASP A 56 -3.46 -9.16 -10.16
N ARG A 57 -4.43 -8.95 -9.26
CA ARG A 57 -5.00 -7.64 -8.89
C ARG A 57 -4.98 -7.39 -7.38
N PHE A 58 -4.61 -8.38 -6.59
CA PHE A 58 -4.47 -8.26 -5.15
C PHE A 58 -3.27 -7.36 -4.82
N VAL A 59 -3.52 -6.29 -4.07
CA VAL A 59 -2.46 -5.40 -3.60
C VAL A 59 -2.01 -5.86 -2.23
N MET A 60 -0.80 -6.41 -2.13
CA MET A 60 -0.20 -6.70 -0.82
C MET A 60 0.19 -5.40 -0.14
N THR A 61 -0.32 -5.14 1.05
CA THR A 61 -0.03 -3.95 1.84
C THR A 61 0.82 -4.30 3.06
N THR A 62 1.76 -3.42 3.41
CA THR A 62 2.55 -3.50 4.64
C THR A 62 2.76 -2.10 5.18
N TRP A 63 2.82 -1.97 6.51
CA TRP A 63 3.02 -0.69 7.17
C TRP A 63 4.16 -0.78 8.20
N HIS A 64 4.93 0.30 8.29
CA HIS A 64 6.11 0.40 9.14
C HIS A 64 6.00 1.65 10.02
N ALA A 65 5.21 1.55 11.10
CA ALA A 65 4.91 2.68 11.97
C ALA A 65 6.03 2.97 12.99
N GLN A 66 6.91 1.99 13.25
CA GLN A 66 7.88 2.05 14.35
C GLN A 66 9.34 2.00 13.85
N GLU A 67 9.53 1.55 12.61
CA GLU A 67 10.81 1.45 11.95
C GLU A 67 11.28 2.81 11.43
N SER A 68 12.59 2.93 11.21
CA SER A 68 13.15 4.07 10.50
C SER A 68 12.84 3.99 8.99
N LEU A 69 12.82 5.14 8.31
CA LEU A 69 12.68 5.16 6.84
C LEU A 69 13.72 4.29 6.14
N ALA A 70 14.95 4.24 6.66
CA ALA A 70 16.02 3.41 6.11
C ALA A 70 15.69 1.91 6.21
N GLU A 71 15.13 1.46 7.33
CA GLU A 71 14.70 0.08 7.52
C GLU A 71 13.49 -0.27 6.64
N SER A 72 12.53 0.64 6.46
CA SER A 72 11.38 0.41 5.57
C SER A 72 11.80 0.33 4.09
N ILE A 73 12.73 1.19 3.65
CA ILE A 73 13.31 1.09 2.30
C ILE A 73 14.11 -0.21 2.15
N TRP A 74 14.86 -0.61 3.18
CA TRP A 74 15.59 -1.87 3.18
C TRP A 74 14.62 -3.06 3.08
N PHE A 75 13.52 -3.04 3.83
CA PHE A 75 12.45 -4.04 3.78
C PHE A 75 11.86 -4.13 2.37
N ALA A 76 11.48 -3.01 1.77
CA ALA A 76 10.94 -2.96 0.42
C ALA A 76 11.89 -3.64 -0.58
N LYS A 77 13.19 -3.36 -0.48
CA LYS A 77 14.20 -3.89 -1.39
C LYS A 77 14.53 -5.37 -1.17
N HIS A 78 14.52 -5.84 0.08
CA HIS A 78 15.14 -7.12 0.46
C HIS A 78 14.17 -8.16 1.00
N VAL A 79 12.98 -7.75 1.42
CA VAL A 79 12.02 -8.61 2.12
C VAL A 79 10.67 -8.65 1.40
N ALA A 80 10.20 -7.54 0.84
CA ALA A 80 8.94 -7.50 0.11
C ALA A 80 8.96 -8.51 -1.06
N LEU A 81 7.95 -9.37 -1.09
CA LEU A 81 7.81 -10.46 -2.05
C LEU A 81 6.35 -10.59 -2.45
N HIS A 82 6.09 -10.62 -3.76
CA HIS A 82 4.79 -11.00 -4.30
C HIS A 82 4.85 -12.48 -4.75
N PRO A 83 3.86 -13.33 -4.40
CA PRO A 83 3.92 -14.77 -4.65
C PRO A 83 3.99 -15.14 -6.15
N HIS A 84 3.51 -14.25 -7.02
CA HIS A 84 3.39 -14.52 -8.46
C HIS A 84 4.18 -13.57 -9.36
N VAL A 85 4.76 -12.49 -8.82
CA VAL A 85 5.42 -11.45 -9.62
C VAL A 85 6.75 -11.09 -8.98
N LEU A 86 7.80 -11.01 -9.81
CA LEU A 86 9.08 -10.49 -9.36
C LEU A 86 8.97 -8.96 -9.19
N LEU A 87 9.12 -8.49 -7.97
CA LEU A 87 9.24 -7.05 -7.69
C LEU A 87 10.63 -6.59 -8.16
N VAL A 88 10.66 -5.67 -9.12
CA VAL A 88 11.90 -5.07 -9.63
C VAL A 88 12.06 -3.68 -9.02
N TRP A 89 13.21 -3.45 -8.38
CA TRP A 89 13.56 -2.22 -7.66
C TRP A 89 14.77 -1.54 -8.29
#